data_AF-A0A1R2ANU3-F1
#
_entry.id   AF-A0A1R2ANU3-F1
#
_cell.length_a   1.000
_cell.length_b   1.000
_cell.length_c   1.000
_cell.angle_alpha   90.00
_cell.angle_beta   90.00
_cell.angle_gamma   90.00
#
_symmetry.space_group_name_H-M   'P 1'
#
loop_
_entity.id
_entity.type
_entity.pdbx_description
1 polymer ?
#
loop_
_entity_poly.entity_id
_entity_poly.type
_entity_poly.pdbx_seq_one_letter_code
_entity_poly.pdbx_strand_id
1 'polypeptide(L)'
;MSKALTADLVLQRTKASSLDTVKNLNLWGNDIEDVRILKDMPNLEVLSLSVNKISTLKPFQYCKKLTELYLRKNLIADLSELRYIQQLPYLKVLWLWDNPCAEVPNYREIVITNMPNLVKLDNQAISPEEKAQAVAKNPQPQRVRREERKEPEYVAKEEPPRRERDPSPAIKEPPRSRPRRENDPRTDNILCAILALLKELDENSLEIVRREIEKKLQSLAVGK
;
A
#
# COMPACT_ATOMS: atom_id res chain seq x y z
N MET A 1 6.66 -26.17 4.60
CA MET A 1 6.07 -25.33 5.67
C MET A 1 5.97 -23.92 5.14
N SER A 2 4.78 -23.31 5.17
CA SER A 2 4.55 -21.93 4.73
C SER A 2 5.24 -20.96 5.70
N LYS A 3 6.07 -20.03 5.21
CA LYS A 3 6.73 -19.06 6.08
C LYS A 3 5.80 -17.88 6.36
N ALA A 4 5.45 -17.71 7.62
CA ALA A 4 4.62 -16.58 8.06
C ALA A 4 5.48 -15.39 8.46
N LEU A 5 4.98 -14.18 8.17
CA LEU A 5 5.50 -12.95 8.73
C LEU A 5 5.10 -12.86 10.21
N THR A 6 6.07 -12.97 11.11
CA THR A 6 5.86 -12.90 12.56
C THR A 6 6.13 -11.50 13.11
N ALA A 7 5.58 -11.19 14.29
CA ALA A 7 5.81 -9.93 14.97
C ALA A 7 7.31 -9.72 15.22
N ASP A 8 7.99 -10.76 15.72
CA ASP A 8 9.42 -10.71 16.02
C ASP A 8 10.26 -10.36 14.79
N LEU A 9 9.94 -10.95 13.63
CA LEU A 9 10.65 -10.63 12.38
C LEU A 9 10.45 -9.17 11.98
N VAL A 10 9.23 -8.64 12.12
CA VAL A 10 8.93 -7.23 11.82
C VAL A 10 9.68 -6.31 12.77
N LEU A 11 9.60 -6.55 14.08
CA LEU A 11 10.23 -5.70 15.10
C LEU A 11 11.76 -5.76 14.99
N GLN A 12 12.34 -6.92 14.72
CA GLN A 12 13.78 -7.08 14.49
C GLN A 12 14.26 -6.31 13.26
N ARG A 13 13.48 -6.33 12.16
CA ARG A 13 13.86 -5.66 10.90
C ARG A 13 13.66 -4.15 10.95
N THR A 14 12.64 -3.69 11.63
CA THR A 14 12.28 -2.25 11.69
C THR A 14 12.89 -1.54 12.89
N LYS A 15 13.37 -2.28 13.91
CA LYS A 15 13.77 -1.77 15.22
C LYS A 15 12.66 -0.95 15.91
N ALA A 16 11.41 -1.19 15.54
CA ALA A 16 10.26 -0.57 16.15
C ALA A 16 10.00 -1.18 17.54
N SER A 17 9.45 -0.37 18.44
CA SER A 17 8.99 -0.83 19.75
C SER A 17 7.65 -1.56 19.68
N SER A 18 6.84 -1.28 18.65
CA SER A 18 5.53 -1.88 18.44
C SER A 18 5.13 -1.88 16.96
N LEU A 19 4.28 -2.83 16.57
CA LEU A 19 3.79 -3.01 15.19
C LEU A 19 3.01 -1.79 14.69
N ASP A 20 2.27 -1.08 15.56
CA ASP A 20 1.51 0.09 15.17
C ASP A 20 2.40 1.28 14.76
N THR A 21 3.67 1.31 15.19
CA THR A 21 4.60 2.38 14.82
C THR A 21 5.30 2.16 13.48
N VAL A 22 5.16 0.96 12.90
CA VAL A 22 5.82 0.59 11.65
C VAL A 22 5.17 1.32 10.48
N LYS A 23 5.96 2.15 9.80
CA LYS A 23 5.55 2.85 8.58
C LYS A 23 6.13 2.22 7.32
N ASN A 24 7.37 1.76 7.38
CA ASN A 24 8.11 1.27 6.24
C ASN A 24 8.60 -0.14 6.56
N LEU A 25 8.28 -1.10 5.69
CA LEU A 25 8.66 -2.49 5.88
C LEU A 25 9.17 -3.07 4.55
N ASN A 26 10.44 -3.49 4.56
CA ASN A 26 11.05 -4.17 3.43
C ASN A 26 11.33 -5.63 3.79
N LEU A 27 10.70 -6.53 3.05
CA LEU A 27 10.77 -7.97 3.21
C LEU A 27 11.05 -8.66 1.87
N TRP A 28 11.82 -8.02 1.01
CA TRP A 28 12.26 -8.59 -0.27
C TRP A 28 12.94 -9.95 -0.08
N GLY A 29 12.54 -10.96 -0.86
CA GLY A 29 13.25 -12.24 -0.93
C GLY A 29 13.20 -13.08 0.34
N ASN A 30 12.07 -13.12 1.06
CA ASN A 30 11.98 -13.83 2.35
C ASN A 30 11.11 -15.10 2.31
N ASP A 31 10.66 -15.57 1.14
CA ASP A 31 9.77 -16.73 0.98
C ASP A 31 8.46 -16.64 1.80
N ILE A 32 8.01 -15.42 2.11
CA ILE A 32 6.82 -15.20 2.94
C ILE A 32 5.57 -15.58 2.17
N GLU A 33 4.70 -16.37 2.81
CA GLU A 33 3.40 -16.79 2.29
C GLU A 33 2.25 -16.14 3.06
N ASP A 34 2.40 -16.05 4.39
CA ASP A 34 1.35 -15.56 5.27
C ASP A 34 1.69 -14.18 5.85
N VAL A 35 0.83 -13.21 5.55
CA VAL A 35 0.93 -11.81 5.98
C VAL A 35 -0.30 -11.36 6.78
N ARG A 36 -1.00 -12.28 7.46
CA ARG A 36 -2.17 -11.95 8.30
C ARG A 36 -1.88 -10.90 9.38
N ILE A 37 -0.63 -10.80 9.82
CA ILE A 37 -0.18 -9.82 10.81
C ILE A 37 -0.26 -8.36 10.33
N LEU A 38 -0.42 -8.11 9.02
CA LEU A 38 -0.61 -6.75 8.48
C LEU A 38 -1.81 -6.01 9.12
N LYS A 39 -2.79 -6.74 9.64
CA LYS A 39 -3.93 -6.16 10.38
C LYS A 39 -3.51 -5.36 11.62
N ASP A 40 -2.36 -5.70 12.20
CA ASP A 40 -1.83 -5.09 13.42
C ASP A 40 -0.87 -3.92 13.11
N MET A 41 -0.71 -3.56 11.83
CA MET A 41 0.15 -2.46 11.36
C MET A 41 -0.68 -1.40 10.59
N PRO A 42 -1.58 -0.66 11.27
CA PRO A 42 -2.49 0.29 10.62
C PRO A 42 -1.79 1.53 10.05
N ASN A 43 -0.59 1.84 10.53
CA ASN A 43 0.19 3.00 10.11
C ASN A 43 1.21 2.70 9.00
N LEU A 44 1.15 1.50 8.41
CA LEU A 44 2.04 1.14 7.32
C LEU A 44 1.76 2.01 6.09
N GLU A 45 2.80 2.68 5.60
CA GLU A 45 2.80 3.59 4.46
C GLU A 45 3.47 2.92 3.24
N VAL A 46 4.63 2.27 3.44
CA VAL A 46 5.40 1.63 2.37
C VAL A 46 5.68 0.18 2.70
N LEU A 47 5.27 -0.73 1.82
CA LEU A 47 5.46 -2.17 1.98
C LEU A 47 6.09 -2.80 0.75
N SER A 48 7.29 -3.37 0.93
CA SER A 48 7.93 -4.21 -0.08
C SER A 48 7.89 -5.68 0.32
N LEU A 49 7.18 -6.47 -0.48
CA LEU A 49 7.06 -7.91 -0.40
C LEU A 49 7.44 -8.57 -1.74
N SER A 50 8.28 -7.91 -2.54
CA SER A 50 8.70 -8.50 -3.82
C SER A 50 9.54 -9.76 -3.60
N VAL A 51 9.46 -10.73 -4.52
CA VAL A 51 10.14 -12.02 -4.43
C VAL A 51 9.72 -12.77 -3.16
N ASN A 52 8.42 -12.99 -3.01
CA ASN A 52 7.83 -13.81 -1.96
C ASN A 52 6.79 -14.75 -2.58
N LYS A 53 5.92 -15.36 -1.77
CA LYS A 53 4.91 -16.34 -2.20
C LYS A 53 3.51 -15.90 -1.80
N ILE A 54 3.25 -14.59 -1.82
CA ILE A 54 1.95 -14.02 -1.46
C ILE A 54 0.94 -14.37 -2.54
N SER A 55 -0.16 -15.00 -2.15
CA SER A 55 -1.24 -15.43 -3.06
C SER A 55 -2.55 -14.66 -2.89
N THR A 56 -2.69 -13.88 -1.81
CA THR A 56 -3.91 -13.11 -1.51
C THR A 56 -3.60 -11.70 -1.02
N LEU A 57 -4.48 -10.76 -1.39
CA LEU A 57 -4.41 -9.35 -0.97
C LEU A 57 -5.33 -9.04 0.22
N LYS A 58 -6.02 -10.03 0.77
CA LYS A 58 -7.00 -9.83 1.85
C LYS A 58 -6.42 -9.12 3.09
N PRO A 59 -5.22 -9.46 3.62
CA PRO A 59 -4.69 -8.79 4.82
C PRO A 59 -4.32 -7.31 4.61
N PHE A 60 -4.11 -6.87 3.37
CA PHE A 60 -3.72 -5.50 3.06
C PHE A 60 -4.86 -4.50 3.22
N GLN A 61 -6.12 -4.96 3.26
CA GLN A 61 -7.30 -4.12 3.44
C GLN A 61 -7.30 -3.31 4.75
N TYR A 62 -6.51 -3.73 5.75
CA TYR A 62 -6.39 -3.09 7.05
C TYR A 62 -5.36 -1.96 7.07
N CYS A 63 -4.42 -1.92 6.12
CA CYS A 63 -3.36 -0.92 6.04
C CYS A 63 -3.88 0.38 5.39
N LYS A 64 -4.73 1.13 6.11
CA LYS A 64 -5.44 2.30 5.55
C LYS A 64 -4.53 3.45 5.13
N LYS A 65 -3.29 3.52 5.63
CA LYS A 65 -2.29 4.54 5.29
C LYS A 65 -1.34 4.12 4.17
N LEU A 66 -1.52 2.92 3.59
CA LEU A 66 -0.60 2.40 2.59
C LEU A 66 -0.62 3.28 1.33
N THR A 67 0.55 3.79 0.96
CA THR A 67 0.79 4.64 -0.22
C THR A 67 1.50 3.87 -1.32
N GLU A 68 2.38 2.95 -0.96
CA GLU A 68 3.20 2.18 -1.90
C GLU A 68 3.22 0.69 -1.52
N LEU A 69 2.91 -0.14 -2.51
CA LEU A 69 2.86 -1.59 -2.37
C LEU A 69 3.62 -2.28 -3.49
N TYR A 70 4.70 -2.97 -3.13
CA TYR A 70 5.55 -3.71 -4.05
C TYR A 70 5.37 -5.22 -3.89
N LEU A 71 4.75 -5.86 -4.87
CA LEU A 71 4.44 -7.30 -4.86
C LEU A 71 5.01 -8.02 -6.08
N ARG A 72 6.06 -7.48 -6.71
CA ARG A 72 6.69 -8.11 -7.88
C ARG A 72 7.12 -9.55 -7.55
N LYS A 73 6.94 -10.49 -8.48
CA LYS A 73 7.37 -11.89 -8.31
C LYS A 73 6.73 -12.54 -7.07
N ASN A 74 5.41 -12.64 -7.09
CA ASN A 74 4.57 -13.32 -6.09
C ASN A 74 3.58 -14.27 -6.80
N LEU A 75 2.60 -14.81 -6.07
CA LEU A 75 1.68 -15.84 -6.55
C LEU A 75 0.23 -15.35 -6.63
N ILE A 76 0.01 -14.06 -6.90
CA ILE A 76 -1.34 -13.50 -7.03
C ILE A 76 -1.93 -13.97 -8.35
N ALA A 77 -2.90 -14.88 -8.27
CA ALA A 77 -3.43 -15.58 -9.44
C ALA A 77 -4.35 -14.72 -10.31
N ASP A 78 -5.18 -13.88 -9.68
CA ASP A 78 -6.33 -13.24 -10.35
C ASP A 78 -6.53 -11.79 -9.89
N LEU A 79 -6.92 -10.90 -10.82
CA LEU A 79 -7.14 -9.48 -10.55
C LEU A 79 -8.35 -9.19 -9.66
N SER A 80 -9.24 -10.16 -9.44
CA SER A 80 -10.33 -10.06 -8.46
C SER A 80 -9.82 -9.84 -7.04
N GLU A 81 -8.57 -10.17 -6.72
CA GLU A 81 -7.93 -9.86 -5.43
C GLU A 81 -7.74 -8.35 -5.21
N LEU A 82 -7.74 -7.53 -6.27
CA LEU A 82 -7.69 -6.07 -6.16
C LEU A 82 -8.85 -5.52 -5.34
N ARG A 83 -9.97 -6.26 -5.22
CA ARG A 83 -11.13 -5.88 -4.41
C ARG A 83 -10.80 -5.52 -2.96
N TYR A 84 -9.72 -6.09 -2.41
CA TYR A 84 -9.28 -5.85 -1.03
C TYR A 84 -8.48 -4.56 -0.89
N ILE A 85 -7.83 -4.10 -1.95
CA ILE A 85 -6.95 -2.92 -1.93
C ILE A 85 -7.53 -1.71 -2.67
N GLN A 86 -8.58 -1.89 -3.49
CA GLN A 86 -9.26 -0.79 -4.21
C GLN A 86 -9.86 0.28 -3.29
N GLN A 87 -10.18 -0.07 -2.05
CA GLN A 87 -10.73 0.86 -1.06
C GLN A 87 -9.64 1.57 -0.23
N LEU A 88 -8.36 1.35 -0.52
CA LEU A 88 -7.27 2.03 0.18
C LEU A 88 -7.18 3.48 -0.34
N PRO A 89 -7.43 4.48 0.52
CA PRO A 89 -7.60 5.87 0.07
C PRO A 89 -6.31 6.53 -0.41
N TYR A 90 -5.15 6.04 0.05
CA TYR A 90 -3.86 6.67 -0.21
C TYR A 90 -2.95 5.86 -1.14
N LEU A 91 -3.37 4.69 -1.62
CA LEU A 91 -2.53 3.81 -2.44
C LEU A 91 -2.31 4.44 -3.82
N LYS A 92 -1.05 4.81 -4.10
CA LYS A 92 -0.64 5.52 -5.32
C LYS A 92 0.32 4.71 -6.19
N VAL A 93 1.11 3.83 -5.59
CA VAL A 93 2.10 3.02 -6.29
C VAL A 93 1.81 1.54 -6.05
N LEU A 94 1.66 0.78 -7.12
CA LEU A 94 1.40 -0.65 -7.09
C LEU A 94 2.31 -1.37 -8.07
N TRP A 95 2.95 -2.44 -7.62
CA TRP A 95 3.73 -3.33 -8.47
C TRP A 95 3.20 -4.74 -8.34
N LEU A 96 2.73 -5.30 -9.44
CA LEU A 96 2.25 -6.68 -9.56
C LEU A 96 2.93 -7.45 -10.69
N TRP A 97 3.87 -6.84 -11.42
CA TRP A 97 4.65 -7.53 -12.44
C TRP A 97 5.24 -8.84 -11.92
N ASP A 98 5.28 -9.87 -12.77
CA ASP A 98 5.81 -11.20 -12.46
C ASP A 98 4.91 -11.93 -11.45
N ASN A 99 3.61 -11.61 -11.46
CA ASN A 99 2.54 -12.42 -10.86
C ASN A 99 1.67 -13.00 -11.98
N PRO A 100 1.04 -14.17 -11.77
CA PRO A 100 0.12 -14.74 -12.77
C PRO A 100 -1.02 -13.78 -13.17
N CYS A 101 -1.48 -12.91 -12.26
CA CYS A 101 -2.51 -11.92 -12.58
C CYS A 101 -2.06 -10.86 -13.60
N ALA A 102 -0.76 -10.68 -13.82
CA ALA A 102 -0.20 -9.72 -14.77
C ALA A 102 -0.11 -10.26 -16.20
N GLU A 103 -0.33 -11.56 -16.42
CA GLU A 103 -0.24 -12.20 -17.74
C GLU A 103 -1.57 -12.11 -18.54
N VAL A 104 -2.63 -11.62 -17.92
CA VAL A 104 -3.95 -11.52 -18.56
C VAL A 104 -3.99 -10.39 -19.60
N PRO A 105 -4.75 -10.56 -20.71
CA PRO A 105 -4.97 -9.47 -21.66
C PRO A 105 -5.67 -8.30 -20.97
N ASN A 106 -5.33 -7.08 -21.39
CA ASN A 106 -5.86 -5.84 -20.81
C ASN A 106 -5.57 -5.64 -19.31
N TYR A 107 -4.59 -6.36 -18.75
CA TYR A 107 -4.17 -6.26 -17.35
C TYR A 107 -4.09 -4.80 -16.85
N ARG A 108 -3.36 -3.96 -17.58
CA ARG A 108 -3.13 -2.56 -17.21
C ARG A 108 -4.44 -1.75 -17.18
N GLU A 109 -5.29 -1.92 -18.19
CA GLU A 109 -6.60 -1.24 -18.27
C GLU A 109 -7.51 -1.69 -17.11
N ILE A 110 -7.53 -3.00 -16.79
CA ILE A 110 -8.33 -3.55 -15.69
C ILE A 110 -7.86 -2.98 -14.34
N VAL A 111 -6.54 -2.91 -14.10
CA VAL A 111 -6.00 -2.36 -12.85
C VAL A 111 -6.35 -0.87 -12.73
N ILE A 112 -6.17 -0.10 -13.80
CA ILE A 112 -6.47 1.35 -13.81
C ILE A 112 -7.95 1.60 -13.53
N THR A 113 -8.84 0.83 -14.15
CA THR A 113 -10.30 0.97 -13.95
C THR A 113 -10.73 0.60 -12.52
N ASN A 114 -10.11 -0.41 -11.90
CA ASN A 114 -10.41 -0.80 -10.52
C ASN A 114 -9.73 0.10 -9.47
N MET A 115 -8.66 0.81 -9.83
CA MET A 115 -7.82 1.60 -8.92
C MET A 115 -7.68 3.06 -9.40
N PRO A 116 -8.74 3.89 -9.33
CA PRO A 116 -8.72 5.24 -9.92
C PRO A 116 -7.69 6.19 -9.29
N ASN A 117 -7.37 5.97 -8.00
CA ASN A 117 -6.40 6.77 -7.24
C ASN A 117 -4.93 6.41 -7.54
N LEU A 118 -4.69 5.35 -8.32
CA LEU A 118 -3.35 4.88 -8.62
C LEU A 118 -2.61 5.87 -9.55
N VAL A 119 -1.36 6.15 -9.24
CA VAL A 119 -0.50 7.09 -9.98
C VAL A 119 0.56 6.33 -10.78
N LYS A 120 1.04 5.20 -10.24
CA LYS A 120 2.11 4.41 -10.85
C LYS A 120 1.81 2.92 -10.74
N LEU A 121 1.91 2.23 -11.87
CA LEU A 121 1.73 0.78 -11.98
C LEU A 121 2.95 0.16 -12.67
N ASP A 122 3.58 -0.82 -12.05
CA ASP A 122 4.69 -1.61 -12.63
C ASP A 122 5.81 -0.76 -13.22
N ASN A 123 6.29 0.18 -12.41
CA ASN A 123 7.29 1.18 -12.76
C ASN A 123 6.85 2.23 -13.81
N GLN A 124 5.62 2.20 -14.31
CA GLN A 124 5.11 3.14 -15.31
C GLN A 124 4.10 4.11 -14.69
N ALA A 125 4.28 5.41 -14.92
CA ALA A 125 3.28 6.41 -14.53
C ALA A 125 1.97 6.17 -15.31
N ILE A 126 0.85 6.43 -14.67
CA ILE A 126 -0.47 6.37 -15.30
C ILE A 126 -0.86 7.79 -15.69
N SER A 127 -0.97 8.05 -16.99
CA SER A 127 -1.36 9.38 -17.47
C SER A 127 -2.88 9.59 -17.31
N PRO A 128 -3.36 10.84 -17.15
CA PRO A 128 -4.78 11.12 -17.10
C PRO A 128 -5.54 10.65 -18.35
N GLU A 129 -4.90 10.74 -19.52
CA GLU A 129 -5.46 10.28 -20.80
C GLU A 129 -5.65 8.76 -20.80
N GLU A 130 -4.67 8.03 -20.27
CA GLU A 130 -4.76 6.59 -20.13
C GLU A 130 -5.91 6.18 -19.19
N LYS A 131 -6.10 6.90 -18.08
CA LYS A 131 -7.24 6.68 -17.19
C LYS A 131 -8.57 6.89 -17.91
N ALA A 132 -8.68 7.98 -18.68
CA ALA A 132 -9.89 8.26 -19.44
C ALA A 132 -10.17 7.17 -20.49
N GLN A 133 -9.13 6.68 -21.17
CA GLN A 133 -9.25 5.60 -22.15
C GLN A 133 -9.64 4.26 -21.51
N ALA A 134 -9.04 3.90 -20.38
CA ALA A 134 -9.38 2.66 -19.67
C ALA A 134 -10.85 2.63 -19.24
N VAL A 135 -11.38 3.77 -18.77
CA VAL A 135 -12.79 3.92 -18.41
C VAL A 135 -13.70 3.91 -19.65
N ALA A 136 -13.27 4.52 -20.76
CA ALA A 136 -14.04 4.54 -22.01
C ALA A 136 -14.12 3.17 -22.69
N LYS A 137 -13.03 2.39 -22.66
CA LYS A 137 -12.97 1.03 -23.22
C LYS A 137 -13.70 0.00 -22.37
N ASN A 138 -13.83 0.24 -21.07
CA ASN A 138 -14.50 -0.66 -20.14
C ASN A 138 -15.52 0.11 -19.29
N PRO A 139 -16.65 0.56 -19.89
CA PRO A 139 -17.64 1.43 -19.24
C PRO A 139 -18.43 0.72 -18.13
N GLN A 140 -18.26 -0.59 -17.96
CA GLN A 140 -18.71 -1.29 -16.77
C GLN A 140 -17.49 -1.62 -15.91
N PRO A 141 -17.36 -1.09 -14.67
CA PRO A 141 -16.56 -1.80 -13.70
C PRO A 141 -17.13 -3.21 -13.69
N GLN A 142 -16.32 -4.21 -14.05
CA GLN A 142 -16.73 -5.60 -13.92
C GLN A 142 -17.15 -5.75 -12.47
N ARG A 143 -18.46 -5.70 -12.23
CA ARG A 143 -19.06 -6.21 -11.00
C ARG A 143 -18.59 -7.64 -11.00
N VAL A 144 -17.51 -7.90 -10.26
CA VAL A 144 -16.96 -9.23 -10.07
C VAL A 144 -18.18 -10.08 -9.82
N ARG A 145 -18.51 -10.94 -10.80
CA ARG A 145 -19.74 -11.70 -10.81
C ARG A 145 -19.72 -12.39 -9.46
N ARG A 146 -20.61 -11.94 -8.57
CA ARG A 146 -20.77 -12.53 -7.26
C ARG A 146 -21.14 -13.95 -7.62
N GLU A 147 -20.20 -14.88 -7.58
CA GLU A 147 -20.57 -16.28 -7.52
C GLU A 147 -21.43 -16.33 -6.27
N GLU A 148 -22.73 -16.43 -6.49
CA GLU A 148 -23.71 -16.72 -5.47
C GLU A 148 -23.29 -18.07 -4.90
N ARG A 149 -22.34 -18.04 -3.96
CA ARG A 149 -22.20 -19.10 -2.98
C ARG A 149 -23.54 -19.11 -2.28
N LYS A 150 -24.39 -20.05 -2.69
CA LYS A 150 -25.58 -20.47 -1.97
C LYS A 150 -25.15 -20.65 -0.51
N GLU A 151 -25.56 -19.73 0.34
CA GLU A 151 -25.46 -19.95 1.79
C GLU A 151 -26.26 -21.22 2.08
N PRO A 152 -25.73 -22.18 2.85
CA PRO A 152 -26.56 -23.27 3.33
C PRO A 152 -27.67 -22.66 4.19
N GLU A 153 -28.92 -23.01 3.86
CA GLU A 153 -30.11 -22.66 4.64
C GLU A 153 -29.89 -23.05 6.12
N TYR A 154 -29.67 -22.04 6.97
CA TYR A 154 -29.75 -22.22 8.40
C TYR A 154 -31.23 -22.35 8.79
N VAL A 155 -31.64 -23.57 9.13
CA VAL A 155 -32.92 -23.83 9.79
C VAL A 155 -32.93 -23.07 11.11
N ALA A 156 -33.83 -22.09 11.22
CA ALA A 156 -34.04 -21.30 12.43
C ALA A 156 -34.42 -22.25 13.59
N LYS A 157 -33.57 -22.29 14.62
CA LYS A 157 -33.96 -22.78 15.94
C LYS A 157 -34.48 -21.56 16.72
N GLU A 158 -35.69 -21.69 17.24
CA GLU A 158 -36.44 -20.67 17.97
C GLU A 158 -35.61 -20.07 19.13
N GLU A 159 -35.49 -18.74 19.17
CA GLU A 159 -34.94 -18.01 20.33
C GLU A 159 -35.98 -17.99 21.48
N PRO A 160 -35.56 -18.14 22.75
CA PRO A 160 -36.43 -18.00 23.91
C PRO A 160 -36.82 -16.53 24.18
N PRO A 161 -37.93 -16.25 24.90
CA PRO A 161 -38.57 -14.94 24.89
C PRO A 161 -37.75 -13.88 25.64
N ARG A 162 -37.60 -12.72 24.98
CA ARG A 162 -36.96 -11.52 25.51
C ARG A 162 -37.83 -10.89 26.61
N ARG A 163 -37.27 -10.73 27.81
CA ARG A 163 -37.87 -9.92 28.88
C ARG A 163 -37.77 -8.44 28.52
N GLU A 164 -38.91 -7.77 28.48
CA GLU A 164 -39.01 -6.31 28.38
C GLU A 164 -38.32 -5.67 29.59
N ARG A 165 -37.46 -4.68 29.33
CA ARG A 165 -36.89 -3.80 30.37
C ARG A 165 -37.30 -2.37 30.03
N ASP A 166 -37.89 -1.72 31.03
CA ASP A 166 -38.37 -0.34 31.00
C ASP A 166 -37.28 0.69 30.63
N PRO A 167 -37.64 1.84 30.06
CA PRO A 167 -36.70 2.87 29.63
C PRO A 167 -36.34 3.85 30.75
N SER A 168 -35.07 4.27 30.79
CA SER A 168 -34.60 5.41 31.59
C SER A 168 -33.28 5.99 31.01
N PRO A 169 -32.91 7.25 31.31
CA PRO A 169 -33.04 8.35 30.37
C PRO A 169 -31.71 8.89 29.81
N ALA A 170 -31.84 9.75 28.80
CA ALA A 170 -30.79 10.41 28.05
C ALA A 170 -29.76 11.20 28.90
N ILE A 171 -28.48 11.05 28.56
CA ILE A 171 -27.39 11.95 28.98
C ILE A 171 -26.73 12.51 27.71
N LYS A 172 -26.74 13.85 27.59
CA LYS A 172 -26.00 14.63 26.58
C LYS A 172 -24.60 14.93 27.11
N GLU A 173 -23.58 14.83 26.26
CA GLU A 173 -22.25 15.40 26.55
C GLU A 173 -21.72 16.31 25.40
N PRO A 174 -20.86 17.32 25.73
CA PRO A 174 -20.63 18.54 24.94
C PRO A 174 -19.35 18.50 24.05
N PRO A 175 -19.08 19.53 23.22
CA PRO A 175 -18.07 19.48 22.16
C PRO A 175 -16.66 19.85 22.64
N ARG A 176 -15.61 19.26 22.04
CA ARG A 176 -14.21 19.66 22.27
C ARG A 176 -13.42 19.88 20.97
N SER A 177 -12.47 20.80 21.11
CA SER A 177 -11.84 21.73 20.15
C SER A 177 -10.58 21.21 19.45
N ARG A 178 -10.21 21.88 18.33
CA ARG A 178 -8.93 21.76 17.60
C ARG A 178 -7.81 22.59 18.27
N PRO A 179 -6.53 22.27 18.00
CA PRO A 179 -5.48 23.30 17.90
C PRO A 179 -4.71 23.32 16.56
N ARG A 180 -3.91 24.39 16.40
CA ARG A 180 -3.33 25.02 15.19
C ARG A 180 -1.92 24.51 14.77
N ARG A 181 -1.50 24.97 13.57
CA ARG A 181 -0.24 24.77 12.79
C ARG A 181 1.05 25.28 13.47
N GLU A 182 2.23 24.76 13.07
CA GLU A 182 3.39 25.53 12.53
C GLU A 182 4.60 24.65 12.09
N ASN A 183 5.43 25.22 11.19
CA ASN A 183 6.75 24.83 10.61
C ASN A 183 6.79 24.15 9.21
N ASP A 184 7.53 24.83 8.30
CA ASP A 184 7.68 24.59 6.86
C ASP A 184 8.69 23.45 6.54
N PRO A 185 8.28 22.34 5.88
CA PRO A 185 9.07 21.11 5.75
C PRO A 185 9.77 20.92 4.40
N ARG A 186 9.85 21.94 3.52
CA ARG A 186 10.27 21.70 2.12
C ARG A 186 11.78 21.49 1.92
N THR A 187 12.62 22.07 2.76
CA THR A 187 14.08 22.04 2.58
C THR A 187 14.72 20.73 3.06
N ASP A 188 14.16 20.11 4.10
CA ASP A 188 14.70 18.88 4.69
C ASP A 188 14.42 17.64 3.83
N ASN A 189 13.27 17.61 3.15
CA ASN A 189 12.89 16.46 2.33
C ASN A 189 13.82 16.25 1.13
N ILE A 190 14.31 17.33 0.53
CA ILE A 190 15.22 17.25 -0.64
C ILE A 190 16.61 16.80 -0.19
N LEU A 191 17.11 17.35 0.91
CA LEU A 191 18.41 16.95 1.45
C LEU A 191 18.40 15.48 1.89
N CYS A 192 17.32 15.04 2.55
CA CYS A 192 17.12 13.64 2.92
C CYS A 192 17.05 12.71 1.70
N ALA A 193 16.38 13.11 0.61
CA ALA A 193 16.32 12.34 -0.62
C ALA A 193 17.70 12.22 -1.29
N ILE A 194 18.47 13.31 -1.35
CA ILE A 194 19.83 13.29 -1.92
C ILE A 194 20.75 12.39 -1.09
N LEU A 195 20.69 12.46 0.24
CA LEU A 195 21.49 11.62 1.13
C LEU A 195 21.08 10.13 1.06
N ALA A 196 19.80 9.83 0.79
CA ALA A 196 19.36 8.45 0.59
C ALA A 196 19.88 7.89 -0.74
N LEU A 197 19.87 8.68 -1.80
CA LEU A 197 20.40 8.27 -3.11
C LEU A 197 21.93 8.08 -3.07
N LEU A 198 22.66 8.94 -2.36
CA LEU A 198 24.12 8.81 -2.19
C LEU A 198 24.53 7.51 -1.47
N LYS A 199 23.65 6.95 -0.62
CA LYS A 199 23.92 5.70 0.11
C LYS A 199 23.81 4.44 -0.76
N GLU A 200 23.16 4.53 -1.93
CA GLU A 200 22.99 3.40 -2.85
C GLU A 200 23.98 3.40 -4.02
N LEU A 201 24.91 4.36 -4.06
CA LEU A 201 25.93 4.48 -5.11
C LEU A 201 27.23 3.75 -4.75
N ASP A 202 27.88 3.19 -5.78
CA ASP A 202 29.23 2.61 -5.68
C ASP A 202 30.33 3.70 -5.73
N GLU A 203 31.58 3.35 -5.40
CA GLU A 203 32.70 4.30 -5.31
C GLU A 203 32.92 5.09 -6.61
N ASN A 204 32.77 4.44 -7.77
CA ASN A 204 32.93 5.09 -9.07
C ASN A 204 31.81 6.12 -9.33
N SER A 205 30.57 5.78 -8.96
CA SER A 205 29.43 6.69 -9.10
C SER A 205 29.51 7.86 -8.12
N LEU A 206 30.05 7.65 -6.92
CA LEU A 206 30.28 8.70 -5.94
C LEU A 206 31.34 9.72 -6.40
N GLU A 207 32.42 9.27 -7.06
CA GLU A 207 33.47 10.15 -7.59
C GLU A 207 32.93 11.03 -8.75
N ILE A 208 32.03 10.49 -9.57
CA ILE A 208 31.31 11.25 -10.62
C ILE A 208 30.44 12.34 -10.01
N VAL A 209 29.65 12.00 -8.98
CA VAL A 209 28.78 12.96 -8.28
C VAL A 209 29.62 14.06 -7.62
N ARG A 210 30.74 13.71 -6.98
CA ARG A 210 31.67 14.67 -6.39
C ARG A 210 32.21 15.67 -7.42
N ARG A 211 32.69 15.17 -8.56
CA ARG A 211 33.22 16.03 -9.64
C ARG A 211 32.17 16.99 -10.20
N GLU A 212 30.92 16.53 -10.36
CA GLU A 212 29.84 17.39 -10.89
C GLU A 212 29.39 18.45 -9.87
N ILE A 213 29.39 18.12 -8.57
CA ILE A 213 29.14 19.09 -7.49
C ILE A 213 30.25 20.15 -7.45
N GLU A 214 31.51 19.75 -7.49
CA GLU A 214 32.66 20.68 -7.50
C GLU A 214 32.60 21.63 -8.71
N LYS A 215 32.29 21.10 -9.90
CA LYS A 215 32.12 21.89 -11.12
C LYS A 215 30.99 22.91 -10.99
N LYS A 216 29.88 22.52 -10.37
CA LYS A 216 28.74 23.41 -10.15
C LYS A 216 29.05 24.51 -9.14
N LEU A 217 29.78 24.19 -8.07
CA LEU A 217 30.26 25.18 -7.10
C LEU A 217 31.25 26.18 -7.72
N GLN A 218 32.17 25.70 -8.57
CA GLN A 218 33.08 26.58 -9.32
C GLN A 218 32.33 27.51 -10.29
N SER A 219 31.31 27.01 -11.00
CA SER A 219 30.49 27.84 -11.91
C SER A 219 29.73 28.95 -11.18
N LEU A 220 29.35 28.73 -9.92
CA LEU A 220 28.69 29.72 -9.07
C LEU A 220 29.67 30.74 -8.48
N ALA A 221 30.95 30.39 -8.36
CA ALA A 221 32.00 31.27 -7.87
C ALA A 221 32.56 32.21 -8.95
N VAL A 222 32.54 31.81 -10.23
CA VAL A 222 33.03 32.62 -11.37
C VAL A 222 31.99 33.62 -11.87
N GLY A 223 30.72 33.47 -11.49
CA GLY A 223 29.62 34.37 -11.85
C GLY A 223 29.34 35.52 -10.86
N LYS A 224 30.30 35.87 -9.99
CA LYS A 224 30.23 37.00 -9.05
C LYS A 224 31.34 38.00 -9.29
#